data_AF-A0A3D5VI63-F1
#
_entry.id   AF-A0A3D5VI63-F1
#
_cell.length_a   1.000
_cell.length_b   1.000
_cell.length_c   1.000
_cell.angle_alpha   90.00
_cell.angle_beta   90.00
_cell.angle_gamma   90.00
#
_symmetry.space_group_name_H-M   'P 1'
#
loop_
_entity.id
_entity.type
_entity.pdbx_description
1 polymer ?
#
loop_
_entity_poly.entity_id
_entity_poly.type
_entity_poly.pdbx_seq_one_letter_code
_entity_poly.pdbx_strand_id
1 'polypeptide(L)'
;AIIRRLYADGWLYPKIQEQTWCEHCSKFLPDRYVEGTCPRCGAKDARGDQCDSCGSLLDPCDLADQRCKLCGNRPGLRKTQHLFFKLSSFQKDIQELAALKELSWRLNARETTRRY
;
A
#
# COMPACT_ATOMS: atom_id res chain seq x y z
N ALA A 1 -22.32 2.32 -8.27
CA ALA A 1 -23.33 1.47 -7.58
C ALA A 1 -22.70 0.41 -6.67
N ILE A 2 -21.63 -0.28 -7.10
CA ILE A 2 -20.99 -1.40 -6.37
C ILE A 2 -20.46 -1.01 -4.97
N ILE A 3 -19.70 0.07 -4.83
CA ILE A 3 -19.12 0.47 -3.52
C ILE A 3 -20.19 0.70 -2.46
N ARG A 4 -21.28 1.40 -2.80
CA ARG A 4 -22.39 1.64 -1.87
C ARG A 4 -23.05 0.34 -1.43
N ARG A 5 -23.21 -0.62 -2.36
CA ARG A 5 -23.78 -1.94 -2.06
C ARG A 5 -22.87 -2.73 -1.14
N LEU A 6 -21.58 -2.82 -1.44
CA LEU A 6 -20.61 -3.52 -0.59
C LEU A 6 -20.50 -2.91 0.81
N TYR A 7 -20.64 -1.59 0.94
CA TYR A 7 -20.69 -0.93 2.24
C TYR A 7 -21.98 -1.25 3.00
N ALA A 8 -23.14 -1.15 2.34
CA ALA A 8 -24.43 -1.49 2.96
C ALA A 8 -24.51 -2.97 3.41
N ASP A 9 -23.91 -3.87 2.62
CA ASP A 9 -23.84 -5.30 2.91
C ASP A 9 -22.73 -5.66 3.94
N GLY A 10 -21.98 -4.67 4.44
CA GLY A 10 -20.96 -4.86 5.47
C GLY A 10 -19.63 -5.46 5.00
N TRP A 11 -19.41 -5.55 3.68
CA TRP A 11 -18.16 -6.01 3.08
C TRP A 11 -17.06 -4.94 3.06
N LEU A 12 -17.45 -3.66 3.12
CA LEU A 12 -16.53 -2.54 3.34
C LEU A 12 -16.67 -2.03 4.78
N TYR A 13 -15.55 -1.74 5.45
CA TYR A 13 -15.54 -1.19 6.80
C TYR A 13 -14.60 0.02 6.92
N PRO A 14 -14.94 1.04 7.72
CA PRO A 14 -14.06 2.17 7.93
C PRO A 14 -12.88 1.78 8.84
N LYS A 15 -11.69 2.28 8.53
CA LYS A 15 -10.49 2.18 9.37
C LYS A 15 -9.72 3.49 9.31
N ILE A 16 -9.26 3.96 10.46
CA ILE A 16 -8.37 5.12 10.56
C ILE A 16 -6.95 4.65 10.31
N GLN A 17 -6.23 5.38 9.46
CA GLN A 17 -4.81 5.20 9.21
C GLN A 17 -4.08 6.52 9.30
N GLU A 18 -2.79 6.45 9.64
CA GLU A 18 -1.88 7.57 9.52
C GLU A 18 -1.25 7.53 8.14
N GLN A 19 -1.25 8.68 7.47
CA GLN A 19 -0.64 8.85 6.16
C GLN A 19 0.19 10.13 6.16
N THR A 20 1.22 10.14 5.34
CA THR A 20 2.11 11.29 5.18
C THR A 20 1.33 12.47 4.59
N TRP A 21 1.44 13.63 5.22
CA TRP A 21 0.73 14.87 4.86
C TRP A 21 1.74 16.02 4.72
N CYS A 22 1.65 16.75 3.63
CA CYS A 22 2.41 17.98 3.45
C CYS A 22 1.52 19.18 3.73
N GLU A 23 1.83 19.94 4.79
CA GLU A 23 1.08 21.16 5.13
C GLU A 23 1.20 22.21 4.01
N HIS A 24 2.40 22.39 3.46
CA HIS A 24 2.66 23.38 2.42
C HIS A 24 1.90 23.09 1.11
N CYS A 25 1.83 21.82 0.70
CA CYS A 25 1.04 21.41 -0.46
C CYS A 25 -0.44 21.19 -0.13
N SER A 26 -0.80 21.15 1.15
CA SER A 26 -2.13 20.81 1.68
C SER A 26 -2.70 19.51 1.10
N LYS A 27 -1.87 18.46 1.04
CA LYS A 27 -2.20 17.16 0.42
C LYS A 27 -1.56 15.99 1.15
N PHE A 28 -2.23 14.84 1.13
CA PHE A 28 -1.63 13.55 1.47
C PHE A 28 -0.61 13.17 0.39
N LEU A 29 0.54 12.66 0.82
CA LEU A 29 1.62 12.22 -0.06
C LEU A 29 1.58 10.70 -0.18
N PRO A 30 1.35 10.15 -1.38
CA PRO A 30 1.70 8.77 -1.67
C PRO A 30 3.20 8.55 -1.48
N ASP A 31 3.61 7.32 -1.22
CA ASP A 31 4.98 6.95 -0.85
C ASP A 31 6.03 7.46 -1.85
N ARG A 32 5.71 7.42 -3.15
CA ARG A 32 6.53 7.96 -4.25
C ARG A 32 6.80 9.48 -4.20
N TYR A 33 6.06 10.23 -3.39
CA TYR A 33 6.25 11.66 -3.16
C TYR A 33 6.90 11.97 -1.80
N VAL A 34 7.27 10.95 -1.06
CA VAL A 34 8.13 11.05 0.12
C VAL A 34 9.51 10.58 -0.28
N GLU A 35 10.51 11.43 -0.06
CA GLU A 35 11.91 11.08 -0.25
C GLU A 35 12.67 11.33 1.05
N GLY A 36 13.80 10.67 1.23
CA GLY A 36 14.64 10.86 2.40
C GLY A 36 15.87 9.97 2.35
N THR A 37 16.59 9.97 3.46
CA THR A 37 17.80 9.17 3.64
C THR A 37 17.42 7.72 3.97
N CYS A 38 17.91 6.78 3.16
CA CYS A 38 17.72 5.35 3.38
C CYS A 38 18.37 4.92 4.71
N PRO A 39 17.62 4.29 5.64
CA PRO A 39 18.18 3.84 6.91
C PRO A 39 19.14 2.65 6.77
N ARG A 40 19.17 2.00 5.59
CA ARG A 40 19.96 0.79 5.35
C ARG A 40 21.32 1.06 4.72
N CYS A 41 21.38 1.98 3.76
CA CYS A 41 22.61 2.27 2.99
C CYS A 41 22.99 3.75 2.95
N GLY A 42 22.22 4.65 3.58
CA GLY A 42 22.53 6.08 3.66
C GLY A 42 22.29 6.88 2.37
N ALA A 43 21.69 6.29 1.34
CA ALA A 43 21.33 7.01 0.11
C ALA A 43 20.33 8.13 0.43
N LYS A 44 20.65 9.38 0.04
CA LYS A 44 19.89 10.58 0.44
C LYS A 44 18.54 10.77 -0.25
N ASP A 45 18.33 10.06 -1.36
CA ASP A 45 17.16 10.23 -2.23
C ASP A 45 16.35 8.94 -2.36
N ALA A 46 16.30 8.14 -1.30
CA ALA A 46 15.46 6.96 -1.27
C ALA A 46 13.98 7.37 -1.24
N ARG A 47 13.17 6.63 -2.00
CA ARG A 47 11.72 6.82 -2.06
C ARG A 47 11.06 6.11 -0.89
N GLY A 48 9.87 6.59 -0.51
CA GLY A 48 9.12 6.04 0.61
C GLY A 48 8.71 4.57 0.43
N ASP A 49 8.70 4.05 -0.79
CA ASP A 49 8.36 2.65 -1.10
C ASP A 49 9.60 1.75 -1.28
N GLN A 50 10.69 2.31 -1.81
CA GLN A 50 11.88 1.55 -2.16
C GLN A 50 13.13 2.43 -2.24
N CYS A 51 14.26 1.90 -1.76
CA CYS A 51 15.57 2.48 -2.03
C CYS A 51 16.14 1.91 -3.34
N ASP A 52 16.28 2.77 -4.36
CA ASP A 52 16.83 2.35 -5.66
C ASP A 52 18.34 1.99 -5.59
N SER A 53 19.06 2.45 -4.55
CA SER A 53 20.49 2.16 -4.38
C SER A 53 20.79 0.76 -3.81
N CYS A 54 19.93 0.23 -2.92
CA CYS A 54 20.15 -1.08 -2.28
C CYS A 54 19.00 -2.07 -2.48
N GLY A 55 17.91 -1.67 -3.14
CA GLY A 55 16.74 -2.51 -3.41
C GLY A 55 15.83 -2.77 -2.20
N SER A 56 16.13 -2.21 -1.03
CA SER A 56 15.30 -2.40 0.17
C SER A 56 13.91 -1.80 -0.03
N LEU A 57 12.88 -2.58 0.32
CA LEU A 57 11.51 -2.08 0.48
C LEU A 57 11.45 -1.25 1.77
N LEU A 58 10.77 -0.10 1.70
CA LEU A 58 10.67 0.86 2.78
C LEU A 58 9.20 1.26 2.97
N ASP A 59 8.88 1.75 4.16
CA ASP A 59 7.72 2.61 4.39
C ASP A 59 8.19 4.08 4.43
N PRO A 60 7.36 5.06 4.01
CA PRO A 60 7.71 6.47 4.15
C PRO A 60 8.17 6.87 5.55
N CYS A 61 7.64 6.22 6.60
CA CYS A 61 7.99 6.45 7.99
C CYS A 61 9.41 5.98 8.34
N ASP A 62 9.99 5.04 7.59
CA ASP A 62 11.32 4.49 7.83
C ASP A 62 12.44 5.43 7.35
N LEU A 63 12.13 6.36 6.46
CA LEU A 63 13.10 7.31 5.92
C LEU A 63 13.53 8.32 6.99
N ALA A 64 14.84 8.56 7.08
CA ALA A 64 15.37 9.72 7.81
C ALA A 64 15.28 10.97 6.92
N ASP A 65 15.22 12.16 7.52
CA ASP A 65 15.16 13.45 6.79
C ASP A 65 14.10 13.50 5.69
N GLN A 66 12.90 12.99 6.00
CA GLN A 66 11.77 12.95 5.07
C GLN A 66 11.48 14.34 4.51
N ARG A 67 11.28 14.39 3.20
CA ARG A 67 10.91 15.59 2.45
C ARG A 67 9.82 15.26 1.44
N CYS A 68 8.96 16.24 1.23
CA CYS A 68 7.98 16.21 0.15
C CYS A 68 8.69 16.43 -1.17
N LYS A 69 8.62 15.48 -2.10
CA LYS A 69 9.19 15.60 -3.45
C LYS A 69 8.67 16.83 -4.22
N LEU A 70 7.47 17.30 -3.90
CA LEU A 70 6.82 18.40 -4.61
C LEU A 70 7.33 19.79 -4.18
N CYS A 71 7.64 19.99 -2.89
CA CYS A 71 8.00 21.31 -2.37
C CYS A 71 9.25 21.34 -1.48
N GLY A 72 9.89 20.19 -1.23
CA GLY A 72 11.07 20.06 -0.39
C GLY A 72 10.81 20.12 1.12
N ASN A 73 9.65 20.61 1.56
CA ASN A 73 9.33 20.71 3.00
C ASN A 73 9.16 19.33 3.66
N ARG A 74 9.50 19.25 4.95
CA ARG A 74 9.29 18.04 5.75
C ARG A 74 7.79 17.74 5.88
N PRO A 75 7.33 16.55 5.46
CA PRO A 75 5.95 16.17 5.70
C PRO A 75 5.76 15.71 7.16
N GLY A 76 4.52 15.78 7.63
CA GLY A 76 4.08 15.20 8.90
C GLY A 76 3.19 13.98 8.69
N LEU A 77 2.68 13.41 9.78
CA LEU A 77 1.66 12.37 9.75
C LEU A 77 0.29 12.96 10.05
N ARG A 78 -0.73 12.52 9.32
CA ARG A 78 -2.12 12.92 9.56
C ARG A 78 -3.04 11.71 9.48
N LYS A 79 -3.97 11.63 10.43
CA LYS A 79 -5.01 10.60 10.45
C LYS A 79 -6.04 10.87 9.35
N THR A 80 -6.41 9.81 8.66
CA THR A 80 -7.47 9.80 7.66
C THR A 80 -8.24 8.50 7.73
N GLN A 81 -9.52 8.55 7.38
CA GLN A 81 -10.41 7.39 7.39
C GLN A 81 -10.57 6.85 5.98
N HIS A 82 -10.31 5.56 5.80
CA HIS A 82 -10.49 4.84 4.54
C HIS A 82 -11.47 3.69 4.70
N LEU A 83 -12.07 3.26 3.59
CA LEU A 83 -12.89 2.05 3.54
C LEU A 83 -12.02 0.86 3.10
N PHE A 84 -12.05 -0.21 3.88
CA PHE A 84 -11.33 -1.45 3.63
C PHE A 84 -12.27 -2.56 3.20
N PHE A 85 -11.85 -3.35 2.22
CA PHE A 85 -12.59 -4.54 1.79
C PHE A 85 -12.19 -5.77 2.62
N LYS A 86 -13.19 -6.50 3.11
CA LYS A 86 -13.01 -7.76 3.87
C LYS A 86 -12.64 -8.92 2.95
N LEU A 87 -11.58 -8.77 2.16
CA LEU A 87 -11.13 -9.79 1.20
C LEU A 87 -10.85 -11.14 1.88
N SER A 88 -10.29 -11.12 3.09
CA SER A 88 -9.97 -12.31 3.87
C SER A 88 -11.21 -13.17 4.21
N SER A 89 -12.40 -12.58 4.25
CA SER A 89 -13.64 -13.33 4.48
C SER A 89 -14.00 -14.27 3.32
N PHE A 90 -13.44 -14.06 2.13
CA PHE A 90 -13.67 -14.88 0.93
C PHE A 90 -12.60 -15.95 0.70
N GLN A 91 -11.69 -16.15 1.67
CA GLN A 91 -10.56 -17.07 1.51
C GLN A 91 -11.00 -18.47 1.03
N LYS A 92 -12.03 -19.02 1.68
CA LYS A 92 -12.55 -20.36 1.36
C LYS A 92 -13.17 -20.39 -0.05
N ASP A 93 -14.01 -19.43 -0.37
CA ASP A 93 -14.69 -19.35 -1.68
C ASP A 93 -13.67 -19.22 -2.83
N ILE A 94 -12.61 -18.41 -2.62
CA ILE A 94 -11.54 -18.22 -3.60
C ILE A 94 -10.73 -19.51 -3.78
N GLN A 95 -10.44 -20.24 -2.70
CA GLN A 95 -9.72 -21.52 -2.77
C GLN A 95 -10.54 -22.59 -3.52
N GLU A 96 -11.83 -22.69 -3.24
CA GLU A 96 -12.74 -23.60 -3.95
C GLU A 96 -12.83 -23.26 -5.44
N LEU A 97 -12.94 -21.96 -5.77
CA LEU A 97 -12.94 -21.49 -7.15
C LEU A 97 -11.61 -21.82 -7.85
N ALA A 98 -10.48 -21.61 -7.19
CA ALA A 98 -9.16 -21.91 -7.75
C ALA A 98 -9.00 -23.41 -8.04
N ALA A 99 -9.46 -24.29 -7.15
CA ALA A 99 -9.46 -25.73 -7.36
C ALA A 99 -10.37 -26.15 -8.53
N LEU A 100 -11.57 -25.58 -8.62
CA LEU A 100 -12.50 -25.84 -9.74
C LEU A 100 -11.92 -25.43 -11.10
N LYS A 101 -11.19 -24.31 -11.13
CA LYS A 101 -10.65 -23.71 -12.36
C LYS A 101 -9.22 -24.13 -12.66
N GLU A 102 -8.64 -25.01 -11.86
CA GLU A 102 -7.22 -25.34 -11.89
C GLU A 102 -6.73 -25.71 -13.30
N LEU A 103 -7.44 -26.58 -14.01
CA LEU A 103 -7.05 -27.02 -15.36
C LEU A 103 -7.28 -25.97 -16.46
N SER A 104 -8.07 -24.93 -16.17
CA SER A 104 -8.34 -23.84 -17.12
C SER A 104 -7.30 -22.72 -17.10
N TRP A 105 -6.43 -22.71 -16.09
CA TRP A 105 -5.45 -21.65 -15.89
C TRP A 105 -4.07 -22.05 -16.41
N ARG A 106 -3.29 -21.07 -16.85
CA ARG A 106 -1.89 -21.29 -17.22
C ARG A 106 -1.09 -21.77 -16.01
N LEU A 107 -0.08 -22.60 -16.26
CA LEU A 107 0.75 -23.22 -15.22
C LEU A 107 1.31 -22.19 -14.23
N ASN A 108 1.86 -21.08 -14.72
CA ASN A 108 2.41 -20.03 -13.87
C ASN A 108 1.39 -19.41 -12.91
N ALA A 109 0.15 -19.19 -13.34
CA ALA A 109 -0.91 -18.67 -12.49
C ALA A 109 -1.30 -19.68 -11.40
N ARG A 110 -1.34 -20.98 -11.74
CA ARG A 110 -1.64 -22.07 -10.79
C ARG A 110 -0.55 -22.17 -9.73
N GLU A 111 0.72 -22.28 -10.14
CA GLU A 111 1.83 -22.44 -9.20
C GLU A 111 2.02 -21.20 -8.31
N THR A 112 1.79 -20.00 -8.85
CA THR A 112 1.81 -18.78 -8.04
C THR A 112 0.69 -18.78 -7.00
N THR A 113 -0.51 -19.23 -7.35
CA THR A 113 -1.65 -19.28 -6.42
C THR A 113 -1.41 -20.28 -5.29
N ARG A 114 -0.73 -21.41 -5.54
CA ARG A 114 -0.40 -22.40 -4.50
C ARG A 114 0.72 -21.97 -3.55
N ARG A 115 1.54 -21.00 -3.96
CA ARG A 115 2.71 -20.54 -3.19
C ARG A 115 2.31 -19.68 -1.98
N TYR A 116 1.16 -19.00 -2.05
CA TYR A 116 0.65 -18.08 -1.03
C TYR A 116 -0.59 -18.65 -0.35
#